data_AF-A0A7K5YWJ7-F1
#
_entry.id   AF-A0A7K5YWJ7-F1
#
_cell.length_a   1.000
_cell.length_b   1.000
_cell.length_c   1.000
_cell.angle_alpha   90.00
_cell.angle_beta   90.00
_cell.angle_gamma   90.00
#
_symmetry.space_group_name_H-M   'P 1'
#
loop_
_entity.id
_entity.type
_entity.pdbx_description
1 polymer ?
#
loop_
_entity_poly.entity_id
_entity_poly.type
_entity_poly.pdbx_seq_one_letter_code
_entity_poly.pdbx_strand_id
1 'polypeptide(L)'
;GKGPEDFENCTMRTLIFVLALSVFSCSGFPVYDYELPVTEDALNASIARVNARSWGTNLYGVVRSHVTRVDMWNSDTYKLELQFSIRETVCTKASGRDPFTCDFKMGTFVVSAS
;
A
#
# COMPACT_ATOMS: atom_id res chain seq x y z
N GLY A 1 33.10 53.81 -15.94
CA GLY A 1 33.48 52.49 -15.42
C GLY A 1 32.52 52.15 -14.32
N LYS A 2 31.96 50.94 -14.32
CA LYS A 2 31.04 50.49 -13.26
C LYS A 2 31.88 50.18 -12.02
N GLY A 3 31.55 50.80 -10.88
CA GLY A 3 32.34 50.73 -9.66
C GLY A 3 32.35 49.31 -9.05
N PRO A 4 33.38 48.94 -8.28
CA PRO A 4 33.46 47.64 -7.62
C PRO A 4 32.27 47.37 -6.69
N GLU A 5 31.70 48.41 -6.07
CA GLU A 5 30.48 48.32 -5.24
C GLU A 5 29.22 47.87 -6.00
N ASP A 6 29.08 48.21 -7.28
CA ASP A 6 27.94 47.79 -8.11
C ASP A 6 28.03 46.30 -8.46
N PHE A 7 29.24 45.79 -8.61
CA PHE A 7 29.51 44.38 -8.94
C PHE A 7 29.20 43.48 -7.74
N GLU A 8 29.61 43.91 -6.54
CA GLU A 8 29.37 43.20 -5.26
C GLU A 8 27.88 43.17 -4.88
N ASN A 9 27.16 44.26 -5.13
CA ASN A 9 25.71 44.32 -4.90
C ASN A 9 24.93 43.41 -5.87
N CYS A 10 25.37 43.35 -7.14
CA CYS A 10 24.79 42.43 -8.12
C CYS A 10 25.05 40.96 -7.76
N THR A 11 26.27 40.59 -7.36
CA THR A 11 26.58 39.21 -6.93
C THR A 11 25.81 38.82 -5.67
N MET A 12 25.73 39.70 -4.67
CA MET A 12 24.95 39.46 -3.45
C MET A 12 23.47 39.22 -3.74
N ARG A 13 22.82 40.04 -4.59
CA ARG A 13 21.43 39.81 -4.99
C ARG A 13 21.26 38.48 -5.71
N THR A 14 22.15 38.14 -6.65
CA THR A 14 22.07 36.88 -7.38
C THR A 14 22.20 35.67 -6.46
N LEU A 15 23.09 35.72 -5.46
CA LEU A 15 23.24 34.65 -4.47
C LEU A 15 21.98 34.46 -3.63
N ILE A 16 21.33 35.55 -3.20
CA ILE A 16 20.07 35.48 -2.44
C ILE A 16 18.95 34.85 -3.28
N PHE A 17 18.85 35.22 -4.56
CA PHE A 17 17.86 34.63 -5.47
C PHE A 17 18.10 33.14 -5.71
N VAL A 18 19.35 32.72 -5.92
CA VAL A 18 19.71 31.30 -6.09
C VAL A 18 19.38 30.49 -4.83
N LEU A 19 19.72 31.02 -3.65
CA LEU A 19 19.39 30.40 -2.37
C LEU A 19 17.88 30.28 -2.18
N ALA A 20 17.10 31.33 -2.45
CA ALA A 20 15.64 31.31 -2.31
C ALA A 20 14.99 30.29 -3.27
N LEU A 21 15.44 30.22 -4.52
CA LEU A 21 14.94 29.25 -5.51
C LEU A 21 15.32 27.81 -5.13
N SER A 22 16.49 27.60 -4.51
CA SER A 22 16.91 26.26 -4.05
C SER A 22 16.05 25.72 -2.91
N VAL A 23 15.64 26.58 -1.96
CA VAL A 23 14.74 26.20 -0.86
C VAL A 23 13.34 25.86 -1.39
N PHE A 24 12.86 26.61 -2.39
CA PHE A 24 11.54 26.39 -2.97
C PHE A 24 11.45 25.14 -3.85
N SER A 25 12.57 24.67 -4.38
CA SER A 25 12.63 23.53 -5.30
C SER A 25 12.88 22.19 -4.59
N CYS A 26 13.16 22.20 -3.29
CA CYS A 26 13.50 21.02 -2.49
C CYS A 26 12.41 20.57 -1.50
N SER A 27 11.18 21.05 -1.63
CA SER A 27 10.02 20.50 -0.93
C SER A 27 9.50 19.25 -1.64
N GLY A 28 10.37 18.24 -1.77
CA GLY A 28 9.96 16.90 -2.19
C GLY A 28 9.14 16.26 -1.06
N PHE A 29 7.85 16.04 -1.29
CA PHE A 29 7.04 15.23 -0.38
C PHE A 29 7.51 13.78 -0.49
N PRO A 30 7.95 13.13 0.61
CA PRO A 30 8.34 11.74 0.56
C PRO A 30 7.11 10.90 0.24
N VAL A 31 7.02 10.41 -1.00
CA VAL A 31 6.13 9.32 -1.35
C VAL A 31 6.83 8.06 -0.86
N TYR A 32 6.41 7.56 0.29
CA TYR A 32 6.89 6.28 0.80
C TYR A 32 6.29 5.17 -0.05
N ASP A 33 7.14 4.49 -0.83
CA ASP A 33 6.80 3.20 -1.41
C ASP A 33 6.73 2.18 -0.27
N TYR A 34 5.56 2.07 0.36
CA TYR A 34 5.23 0.97 1.25
C TYR A 34 5.03 -0.29 0.40
N GLU A 35 6.09 -0.80 -0.22
CA GLU A 35 6.14 -2.21 -0.61
C GLU A 35 6.09 -3.00 0.70
N LEU A 36 4.98 -3.67 1.05
CA LEU A 36 4.35 -4.89 0.51
C LEU A 36 4.64 -6.21 1.28
N PRO A 37 5.74 -6.43 2.04
CA PRO A 37 5.92 -7.69 2.76
C PRO A 37 5.02 -7.78 3.99
N VAL A 38 4.88 -6.71 4.77
CA VAL A 38 4.01 -6.76 5.97
C VAL A 38 2.53 -6.76 5.59
N THR A 39 2.16 -6.21 4.44
CA THR A 39 0.77 -6.31 3.96
C THR A 39 0.42 -7.74 3.59
N GLU A 40 1.37 -8.51 3.05
CA GLU A 40 1.17 -9.92 2.73
C GLU A 40 1.05 -10.76 4.00
N ASP A 41 1.93 -10.53 4.98
CA ASP A 41 1.85 -11.21 6.28
C ASP A 41 0.54 -10.90 7.01
N ALA A 42 0.13 -9.62 7.01
CA ALA A 42 -1.13 -9.20 7.61
C ALA A 42 -2.34 -9.78 6.86
N LEU A 43 -2.28 -9.88 5.54
CA LEU A 43 -3.32 -10.51 4.72
C LEU A 43 -3.40 -12.02 5.01
N ASN A 44 -2.27 -12.70 5.08
CA ASN A 44 -2.17 -14.13 5.40
C ASN A 44 -2.72 -14.43 6.81
N ALA A 45 -2.34 -13.64 7.81
CA ALA A 45 -2.89 -13.75 9.16
C ALA A 45 -4.41 -13.50 9.19
N SER A 46 -4.88 -12.52 8.41
CA SER A 46 -6.30 -12.18 8.32
C SER A 46 -7.12 -13.31 7.68
N ILE A 47 -6.66 -13.90 6.57
CA ILE A 47 -7.37 -15.00 5.91
C ILE A 47 -7.33 -16.28 6.76
N ALA A 48 -6.22 -16.55 7.47
CA ALA A 48 -6.12 -17.64 8.41
C ALA A 48 -7.14 -17.49 9.56
N ARG A 49 -7.30 -16.28 10.10
CA ARG A 49 -8.32 -15.96 11.11
C ARG A 49 -9.74 -16.21 10.58
N VAL A 50 -10.03 -15.79 9.35
CA VAL A 50 -11.33 -16.02 8.69
C VAL A 50 -11.61 -17.51 8.53
N ASN A 51 -10.63 -18.28 8.06
CA ASN A 51 -10.76 -19.73 7.89
C ASN A 51 -10.90 -20.48 9.21
N ALA A 52 -10.24 -20.03 10.28
CA ALA A 52 -10.38 -20.61 11.62
C ALA A 52 -11.75 -20.33 12.26
N ARG A 53 -12.37 -19.18 11.98
CA ARG A 53 -13.64 -18.76 12.59
C ARG A 53 -14.88 -19.09 11.76
N SER A 54 -14.74 -19.26 10.45
CA SER A 54 -15.87 -19.58 9.57
C SER A 54 -16.34 -21.02 9.78
N TRP A 55 -17.64 -21.26 9.63
CA TRP A 55 -18.27 -22.57 9.88
C TRP A 55 -18.26 -23.47 8.64
N GLY A 56 -17.89 -22.94 7.47
CA GLY A 56 -17.81 -23.70 6.22
C GLY A 56 -16.76 -24.82 6.26
N THR A 57 -16.99 -25.87 5.47
CA THR A 57 -16.07 -27.01 5.34
C THR A 57 -14.87 -26.72 4.44
N ASN A 58 -15.00 -25.73 3.55
CA ASN A 58 -13.97 -25.34 2.60
C ASN A 58 -13.22 -24.09 3.05
N LEU A 59 -12.00 -23.94 2.54
CA LEU A 59 -11.17 -22.76 2.74
C LEU A 59 -11.73 -21.61 1.90
N TYR A 60 -11.62 -20.41 2.43
CA TYR A 60 -11.78 -19.16 1.71
C TYR A 60 -10.40 -18.68 1.27
N GLY A 61 -10.31 -18.25 0.01
CA GLY A 61 -9.14 -17.59 -0.56
C GLY A 61 -9.44 -16.12 -0.87
N VAL A 62 -8.39 -15.32 -1.02
CA VAL A 62 -8.50 -13.89 -1.31
C VAL A 62 -8.60 -13.66 -2.82
N VAL A 63 -9.61 -12.93 -3.28
CA VAL A 63 -9.81 -12.61 -4.71
C VAL A 63 -9.11 -11.30 -5.08
N ARG A 64 -9.26 -10.28 -4.24
CA ARG A 64 -8.61 -8.98 -4.37
C ARG A 64 -8.30 -8.44 -2.98
N SER A 65 -7.16 -7.78 -2.83
CA SER A 65 -6.76 -7.06 -1.63
C SER A 65 -6.23 -5.69 -2.02
N HIS A 66 -6.50 -4.69 -1.19
CA HIS A 66 -5.85 -3.38 -1.27
C HIS A 66 -5.76 -2.76 0.12
N VAL A 67 -4.73 -1.96 0.31
CA VAL A 67 -4.54 -1.15 1.52
C VAL A 67 -5.37 0.11 1.35
N THR A 68 -6.29 0.35 2.28
CA THR A 68 -7.12 1.57 2.26
C THR A 68 -6.49 2.69 3.07
N ARG A 69 -5.75 2.35 4.13
CA ARG A 69 -5.16 3.35 5.03
C ARG A 69 -3.91 2.82 5.73
N VAL A 70 -2.95 3.72 5.94
CA VAL A 70 -1.78 3.51 6.79
C VAL A 70 -1.67 4.70 7.73
N ASP A 71 -1.89 4.47 9.03
CA ASP A 71 -1.70 5.49 10.07
C ASP A 71 -0.38 5.23 10.79
N MET A 72 0.59 6.13 10.66
CA MET A 72 1.85 6.04 11.41
C MET A 72 1.68 6.65 12.79
N TRP A 73 2.02 5.90 13.83
CA TRP A 73 2.11 6.44 15.18
C TRP A 73 3.52 6.98 15.45
N ASN A 74 4.54 6.17 15.11
CA ASN A 74 5.97 6.47 15.24
C ASN A 74 6.75 5.86 14.05
N SER A 75 8.08 6.01 14.02
CA SER A 75 8.94 5.41 12.98
C SER A 75 8.79 3.89 12.85
N ASP A 76 8.48 3.21 13.96
CA ASP A 76 8.48 1.74 14.04
C ASP A 76 7.09 1.17 14.33
N THR A 77 6.08 2.02 14.47
CA THR A 77 4.72 1.61 14.84
C THR A 77 3.71 2.25 13.93
N TYR A 78 2.98 1.42 13.21
CA TYR A 78 1.93 1.85 12.29
C TYR A 78 0.71 0.94 12.41
N LYS A 79 -0.42 1.49 12.02
CA LYS A 79 -1.69 0.79 11.89
C LYS A 79 -2.03 0.69 10.40
N LEU A 80 -2.22 -0.53 9.94
CA LEU A 80 -2.58 -0.85 8.56
C LEU A 80 -4.08 -1.21 8.50
N GLU A 81 -4.80 -0.60 7.57
CA GLU A 81 -6.17 -0.98 7.24
C GLU A 81 -6.21 -1.66 5.87
N LEU A 82 -6.60 -2.93 5.87
CA LEU A 82 -6.68 -3.79 4.70
C LEU A 82 -8.15 -4.04 4.34
N GLN A 83 -8.49 -3.82 3.08
CA GLN A 83 -9.75 -4.24 2.52
C GLN A 83 -9.49 -5.37 1.51
N PHE A 84 -10.10 -6.52 1.77
CA PHE A 84 -9.97 -7.69 0.91
C PHE A 84 -11.31 -8.39 0.70
N SER A 85 -11.48 -8.98 -0.48
CA SER A 85 -12.62 -9.81 -0.83
C SER A 85 -12.24 -11.28 -0.78
N ILE A 86 -13.14 -12.11 -0.24
CA ILE A 86 -12.92 -13.55 -0.10
C ILE A 86 -13.91 -14.33 -0.94
N ARG A 87 -13.51 -15.52 -1.37
CA ARG A 87 -14.38 -16.48 -2.07
C ARG A 87 -14.06 -17.89 -1.62
N GLU A 88 -15.10 -18.73 -1.56
CA GLU A 88 -14.94 -20.14 -1.21
C GLU A 88 -14.11 -20.87 -2.28
N THR A 89 -13.20 -21.72 -1.84
CA THR A 89 -12.34 -22.55 -2.68
C THR A 89 -12.84 -23.98 -2.72
N VAL A 90 -12.28 -24.77 -3.63
CA VAL A 90 -12.54 -26.22 -3.70
C VAL A 90 -11.81 -27.01 -2.62
N CYS A 91 -10.82 -26.41 -1.95
CA CYS A 91 -10.03 -27.05 -0.91
C CYS A 91 -10.81 -27.12 0.40
N THR A 92 -10.79 -28.29 1.04
CA THR A 92 -11.36 -28.46 2.38
C THR A 92 -10.40 -27.92 3.44
N LYS A 93 -10.94 -27.45 4.57
CA LYS A 93 -10.12 -26.99 5.70
C LYS A 93 -9.25 -28.11 6.30
N ALA A 94 -9.72 -29.34 6.23
CA ALA A 94 -8.99 -30.53 6.68
C ALA A 94 -7.79 -30.88 5.78
N SER A 95 -7.72 -30.34 4.55
CA SER A 95 -6.63 -30.67 3.62
C SER A 95 -5.27 -30.11 4.02
N GLY A 96 -5.23 -29.11 4.92
CA GLY A 96 -4.00 -28.42 5.31
C GLY A 96 -3.30 -27.67 4.17
N ARG A 97 -3.96 -27.51 3.01
CA ARG A 97 -3.42 -26.77 1.88
C ARG A 97 -3.46 -25.28 2.11
N ASP A 98 -2.52 -24.60 1.46
CA ASP A 98 -2.48 -23.16 1.46
C ASP A 98 -3.64 -22.56 0.63
N PRO A 99 -4.43 -21.62 1.16
CA PRO A 99 -5.58 -21.03 0.47
C PRO A 99 -5.24 -20.31 -0.84
N PHE A 100 -4.00 -19.84 -1.03
CA PHE A 100 -3.58 -19.14 -2.26
C PHE A 100 -3.30 -20.11 -3.41
N THR A 101 -3.05 -21.38 -3.11
CA THR A 101 -2.85 -22.44 -4.11
C THR A 101 -4.14 -23.14 -4.55
N CYS A 102 -5.27 -22.76 -3.94
CA CYS A 102 -6.55 -23.43 -4.12
C CYS A 102 -7.44 -22.72 -5.13
N ASP A 103 -7.98 -23.47 -6.08
CA ASP A 103 -8.93 -22.93 -7.05
C ASP A 103 -10.23 -22.48 -6.36
N PHE A 104 -10.77 -21.36 -6.83
CA PHE A 104 -12.06 -20.89 -6.38
C PHE A 104 -13.18 -21.81 -6.87
N LYS A 105 -14.20 -22.03 -6.02
CA LYS A 105 -15.43 -22.65 -6.47
C LYS A 105 -16.07 -21.77 -7.55
N MET A 106 -16.22 -22.34 -8.73
CA MET A 106 -17.07 -21.81 -9.77
C MET A 106 -18.52 -21.83 -9.24
N GLY A 107 -19.17 -20.66 -9.20
CA GLY A 107 -20.60 -20.61 -8.92
C GLY A 107 -21.38 -21.06 -10.16
N THR A 108 -22.67 -21.35 -9.99
CA THR A 108 -23.61 -21.33 -11.11
C THR A 108 -23.68 -19.89 -11.62
N PHE A 109 -22.97 -19.58 -12.70
CA PHE A 109 -23.11 -18.29 -13.38
C PHE A 109 -24.58 -18.15 -13.81
N VAL A 110 -25.33 -17.25 -13.17
CA VAL A 110 -26.62 -16.85 -13.69
C VAL A 110 -26.30 -15.97 -14.89
N VAL A 111 -26.57 -16.47 -16.10
CA VAL A 111 -26.54 -15.64 -17.31
C VAL A 111 -27.56 -14.53 -17.06
N SER A 112 -27.08 -13.30 -16.86
CA SER A 112 -27.97 -12.15 -16.90
C SER A 112 -28.47 -12.05 -18.34
N ALA A 113 -29.76 -12.33 -18.55
CA ALA A 113 -30.39 -12.11 -19.85
C ALA A 113 -30.24 -10.63 -20.22
N SER A 114 -29.81 -10.39 -21.46
CA SER A 114 -29.80 -9.07 -22.10
C SER A 114 -31.12 -8.82 -22.80
#